data_AF-A0AAW4HGN3-F1
#
_entry.id   AF-A0AAW4HGN3-F1
#
_cell.length_a   1.000
_cell.length_b   1.000
_cell.length_c   1.000
_cell.angle_alpha   90.00
_cell.angle_beta   90.00
_cell.angle_gamma   90.00
#
_symmetry.space_group_name_H-M   'P 1'
#
loop_
_entity.id
_entity.type
_entity.pdbx_description
1 polymer ?
#
loop_
_entity_poly.entity_id
_entity_poly.type
_entity_poly.pdbx_seq_one_letter_code
_entity_poly.pdbx_strand_id
1 'polypeptide(L)'
;KSKSFVIDNQLSGYVKTGNFEHNLLFGLDYQYLDSGVKYKDTLGYSLTQDIFNPDHNSIDRNALNFQYKQNLDIKTKQIGVYFQD
;
A
#
# COMPACT_ATOMS: atom_id res chain seq x y z
N LYS A 1 -9.63 -3.40 -7.59
CA LYS A 1 -10.31 -4.12 -6.47
C LYS A 1 -9.20 -4.70 -5.61
N SER A 2 -9.28 -4.62 -4.29
CA SER A 2 -8.24 -5.13 -3.39
C SER A 2 -8.85 -5.97 -2.27
N LYS A 3 -8.12 -6.99 -1.82
CA LYS A 3 -8.40 -7.79 -0.62
C LYS A 3 -7.10 -7.97 0.16
N SER A 4 -7.16 -7.73 1.45
CA SER A 4 -6.03 -7.96 2.36
C SER A 4 -6.50 -8.51 3.69
N PHE A 5 -5.59 -9.17 4.40
CA PHE A 5 -5.76 -9.50 5.81
C PHE A 5 -4.40 -9.55 6.50
N VAL A 6 -4.44 -9.36 7.83
CA VAL A 6 -3.27 -9.43 8.70
C VAL A 6 -3.61 -10.31 9.89
N ILE A 7 -2.64 -11.12 10.31
CA ILE A 7 -2.66 -11.88 11.56
C ILE A 7 -1.45 -11.41 12.36
N ASP A 8 -1.68 -11.02 13.62
CA ASP A 8 -0.67 -10.49 14.53
C ASP A 8 -0.83 -11.24 15.86
N ASN A 9 0.24 -11.90 16.29
CA ASN A 9 0.27 -12.62 17.56
C ASN A 9 1.42 -12.08 18.42
N GLN A 10 1.09 -11.74 19.67
CA GLN A 10 2.06 -11.19 20.60
C GLN A 10 2.03 -11.92 21.93
N LEU A 11 3.22 -12.17 22.47
CA LEU A 11 3.44 -12.70 23.80
C LEU A 11 4.29 -11.70 24.59
N SER A 12 3.67 -11.09 25.60
CA SER A 12 4.33 -10.15 26.52
C SER A 12 4.51 -10.77 27.90
N GLY A 13 5.60 -10.45 28.59
CA GLY A 13 5.83 -10.87 29.96
C GLY A 13 6.79 -9.99 30.73
N TYR A 14 6.56 -9.87 32.03
CA TYR A 14 7.49 -9.24 32.95
C TYR A 14 8.39 -10.30 33.58
N VAL A 15 9.71 -10.09 33.54
CA VAL A 15 10.69 -10.98 34.13
C VAL A 15 11.41 -10.25 35.25
N LYS A 16 11.37 -10.82 36.46
CA LYS A 16 12.11 -10.34 37.62
C LYS A 16 12.94 -11.45 38.26
N THR A 17 14.24 -11.23 38.39
CA THR A 17 15.12 -12.09 39.18
C THR A 17 16.21 -11.27 39.88
N GLY A 18 16.16 -11.19 41.21
CA GLY A 18 17.03 -10.29 41.98
C GLY A 18 16.82 -8.83 41.59
N ASN A 19 17.90 -8.16 41.15
CA ASN A 19 17.89 -6.77 40.66
C ASN A 19 17.63 -6.67 39.14
N PHE A 20 17.43 -7.79 38.44
CA PHE A 20 17.11 -7.82 37.01
C PHE A 20 15.59 -7.72 36.83
N GLU A 21 15.12 -6.68 36.15
CA GLU A 21 13.70 -6.39 35.91
C GLU A 21 13.49 -5.93 34.47
N HIS A 22 12.72 -6.68 33.68
CA HIS A 22 12.59 -6.46 32.23
C HIS A 22 11.17 -6.73 31.73
N ASN A 23 10.71 -5.99 30.71
CA ASN A 23 9.41 -6.21 30.06
C ASN A 23 9.65 -6.75 28.65
N LEU A 24 9.50 -8.06 28.51
CA LEU A 24 9.76 -8.75 27.26
C LEU A 24 8.52 -8.78 26.38
N LEU A 25 8.69 -8.57 25.09
CA LEU A 25 7.65 -8.75 24.07
C LEU A 25 8.21 -9.54 22.90
N PHE A 26 7.52 -10.61 22.52
CA PHE A 26 7.78 -11.38 21.30
C PHE A 26 6.57 -11.27 20.39
N GLY A 27 6.77 -11.04 19.10
CA GLY A 27 5.69 -10.95 18.13
C GLY A 27 5.96 -11.71 16.83
N LEU A 28 4.87 -12.17 16.22
CA LEU A 28 4.82 -12.86 14.94
C LEU A 28 3.65 -12.34 14.10
N ASP A 29 3.98 -11.78 12.94
CA ASP A 29 3.04 -11.13 12.04
C ASP A 29 2.99 -11.85 10.69
N TYR A 30 1.80 -11.96 10.12
CA TYR A 30 1.57 -12.42 8.76
C TYR A 30 0.65 -11.45 8.02
N GLN A 31 1.11 -10.97 6.85
CA GLN A 31 0.35 -10.04 6.02
C GLN A 31 0.14 -10.61 4.63
N TYR A 32 -1.09 -10.50 4.12
CA TYR A 32 -1.47 -10.89 2.77
C TYR A 32 -2.21 -9.75 2.05
N LEU A 33 -1.83 -9.51 0.79
CA LEU A 33 -2.49 -8.59 -0.12
C LEU A 33 -2.70 -9.25 -1.48
N ASP A 34 -3.88 -9.04 -2.06
CA ASP A 34 -4.21 -9.32 -3.46
C ASP A 34 -4.96 -8.12 -4.04
N SER A 35 -4.38 -7.47 -5.04
CA SER A 35 -4.91 -6.24 -5.61
C SER A 35 -4.83 -6.22 -7.13
N GLY A 36 -5.96 -5.94 -7.77
CA GLY A 36 -6.04 -5.69 -9.22
C GLY A 36 -6.10 -4.19 -9.50
N VAL A 37 -5.16 -3.70 -10.30
CA VAL A 37 -5.04 -2.32 -10.78
C VAL A 37 -5.25 -2.27 -12.29
N LYS A 38 -6.07 -1.32 -12.76
CA LYS A 38 -6.24 -1.04 -14.18
C LYS A 38 -5.64 0.32 -14.48
N TYR A 39 -4.66 0.36 -15.35
CA TYR A 39 -4.03 1.57 -15.84
C TYR A 39 -4.43 1.79 -17.30
N LYS A 40 -4.70 3.04 -17.66
CA LYS A 40 -4.99 3.46 -19.03
C LYS A 40 -4.31 4.78 -19.29
N ASP A 41 -3.64 4.90 -20.42
CA ASP A 41 -2.93 6.10 -20.83
C ASP A 41 -3.34 6.49 -22.24
N THR A 42 -3.41 7.79 -22.47
CA THR A 42 -3.68 8.35 -23.79
C THR A 42 -2.41 8.50 -24.64
N LEU A 43 -1.22 8.43 -24.02
CA LEU A 43 0.14 8.52 -24.57
C LEU A 43 0.47 9.79 -25.38
N GLY A 44 -0.52 10.50 -25.92
CA GLY A 44 -0.35 11.65 -26.79
C GLY A 44 -1.40 12.74 -26.59
N TYR A 45 -2.28 12.63 -25.58
CA TYR A 45 -3.16 13.73 -25.21
C TYR A 45 -2.35 14.77 -24.44
N SER A 46 -2.00 15.86 -25.11
CA SER A 46 -1.27 16.97 -24.50
C SER A 46 -2.26 17.96 -23.89
N LEU A 47 -2.16 18.17 -22.58
CA LEU A 47 -2.84 19.22 -21.84
C LEU A 47 -1.78 20.17 -21.30
N THR A 48 -1.81 21.42 -21.77
CA THR A 48 -1.01 22.49 -21.18
C THR A 48 -1.92 23.31 -20.28
N GLN A 49 -1.60 23.41 -18.99
CA GLN A 49 -2.39 24.15 -18.01
C GLN A 49 -1.51 25.17 -17.28
N ASP A 50 -1.93 26.43 -17.27
CA ASP A 50 -1.40 27.42 -16.35
C ASP A 50 -1.94 27.14 -14.94
N ILE A 51 -1.04 26.97 -13.97
CA ILE A 51 -1.40 26.70 -12.57
C ILE A 51 -1.92 27.94 -11.84
N PHE A 52 -1.63 29.15 -12.34
CA PHE A 52 -2.09 30.42 -11.75
C PHE A 52 -3.40 30.92 -12.38
N ASN A 53 -3.78 30.38 -13.52
CA ASN A 53 -5.07 30.64 -14.17
C ASN A 53 -5.66 29.34 -14.77
N PRO A 54 -6.26 28.47 -13.93
CA PRO A 54 -6.75 27.17 -14.36
C PRO A 54 -7.94 27.24 -15.33
N ASP A 55 -7.86 26.53 -16.46
CA ASP A 55 -9.01 26.26 -17.33
C ASP A 55 -9.59 24.90 -16.94
N HIS A 56 -10.81 24.92 -16.39
CA HIS A 56 -11.48 23.73 -15.89
C HIS A 56 -12.21 22.95 -16.99
N ASN A 57 -12.12 23.40 -18.25
CA ASN A 57 -12.83 22.81 -19.40
C ASN A 57 -11.91 22.31 -20.52
N SER A 58 -10.59 22.24 -20.29
CA SER A 58 -9.63 21.86 -21.34
C SER A 58 -9.68 20.39 -21.77
N ILE A 59 -10.45 19.55 -21.08
CA ILE A 59 -10.58 18.12 -21.37
C ILE A 59 -11.82 17.84 -22.22
N ASP A 60 -11.61 17.49 -23.49
CA ASP A 60 -12.65 16.90 -24.34
C ASP A 60 -12.68 15.37 -24.17
N ARG A 61 -13.72 14.88 -23.49
CA ARG A 61 -13.91 13.44 -23.23
C ARG A 61 -14.06 12.62 -24.51
N ASN A 62 -14.58 13.21 -25.59
CA ASN A 62 -14.78 12.51 -26.86
C ASN A 62 -13.47 12.34 -27.64
N ALA A 63 -12.50 13.23 -27.39
CA ALA A 63 -11.15 13.16 -27.97
C ALA A 63 -10.21 12.22 -27.20
N LEU A 64 -10.60 11.76 -26.00
CA LEU A 64 -9.77 10.85 -25.21
C LEU A 64 -9.69 9.47 -25.87
N ASN A 65 -8.48 9.08 -26.25
CA ASN A 65 -8.19 7.74 -26.76
C ASN A 65 -7.10 7.08 -25.92
N PHE A 66 -7.44 5.96 -25.26
CA PHE A 66 -6.51 5.24 -24.40
C PHE A 66 -5.71 4.21 -25.20
N GLN A 67 -4.59 4.66 -25.78
CA GLN A 67 -3.70 3.82 -26.60
C GLN A 67 -3.00 2.74 -25.79
N TYR A 68 -2.68 3.03 -24.52
CA TYR A 68 -2.05 2.09 -23.63
C TYR A 68 -3.00 1.67 -22.52
N LYS A 69 -3.05 0.36 -22.26
CA LYS A 69 -3.87 -0.23 -21.21
C LYS A 69 -3.07 -1.34 -20.55
N GLN A 70 -3.06 -1.34 -19.22
CA GLN A 70 -2.40 -2.36 -18.44
C GLN A 70 -3.32 -2.83 -17.32
N ASN A 71 -3.35 -4.14 -17.10
CA ASN A 71 -3.92 -4.71 -15.89
C ASN A 71 -2.75 -5.27 -15.08
N LEU A 72 -2.61 -4.84 -13.83
CA LEU A 72 -1.63 -5.38 -12.90
C LEU A 72 -2.36 -6.14 -11.81
N ASP A 73 -1.91 -7.36 -11.57
CA ASP A 73 -2.26 -8.13 -10.40
C ASP A 73 -1.07 -8.12 -9.43
N ILE A 74 -1.28 -7.55 -8.25
CA ILE A 74 -0.27 -7.37 -7.21
C ILE A 74 -0.63 -8.30 -6.07
N LYS A 75 0.27 -9.27 -5.79
CA LYS A 75 0.13 -10.20 -4.67
C LYS A 75 1.34 -10.11 -3.78
N THR A 76 1.14 -9.80 -2.51
CA THR A 76 2.23 -9.76 -1.52
C THR A 76 1.92 -10.66 -0.33
N LYS A 77 2.98 -11.27 0.19
CA LYS A 77 2.98 -12.08 1.40
C LYS A 77 4.21 -11.67 2.20
N GLN A 78 4.00 -11.33 3.47
CA GLN A 78 5.09 -10.96 4.36
C GLN A 78 4.92 -11.67 5.70
N ILE A 79 6.03 -12.13 6.25
CA ILE A 79 6.13 -12.63 7.61
C ILE A 79 7.08 -11.72 8.39
N GLY A 80 6.70 -11.35 9.61
CA GLY A 80 7.50 -10.54 10.52
C GLY A 80 7.71 -11.28 11.83
N VAL A 81 8.91 -11.22 12.39
CA VAL A 81 9.23 -11.71 13.74
C VAL A 81 10.00 -10.61 14.44
N TYR A 82 9.63 -10.31 15.68
CA TYR A 82 10.33 -9.30 16.47
C TYR A 82 10.40 -9.67 17.95
N PHE A 83 11.37 -9.06 18.63
CA PHE A 83 11.59 -9.15 20.06
C PHE A 83 11.94 -7.76 20.62
N GLN A 84 11.40 -7.43 21.78
CA GLN A 84 11.63 -6.17 22.51
C GLN A 84 11.84 -6.46 24.00
N ASP A 85 12.58 -5.56 24.67
CA ASP A 85 12.96 -5.57 26.08
C ASP A 85 12.79 -4.17 26.70
#